data_AF-A0A0G4L3H9-F1
#
_entry.id   AF-A0A0G4L3H9-F1
#
_cell.length_a   1.000
_cell.length_b   1.000
_cell.length_c   1.000
_cell.angle_alpha   90.00
_cell.angle_beta   90.00
_cell.angle_gamma   90.00
#
_symmetry.space_group_name_H-M   'P 1'
#
loop_
_entity.id
_entity.type
_entity.pdbx_description
1 polymer ?
#
loop_
_entity_poly.entity_id
_entity_poly.type
_entity_poly.pdbx_seq_one_letter_code
_entity_poly.pdbx_strand_id
1 'polypeptide(L)'
;MTTVRAQNLQDLIYKRGQAGVTKASVTIVFDNRDKKKSPIGFEEYATISVTRQIVLGGTSKYLINGHRAQQQTVQNLFQSVQLNINNPNFLIMQGRITKVLNMKPVEILSMIEEAAGTRMFEDRRDKAFKTMAKKDMKLQEITELLRDEIEPKLEKLRTEKRAFLDFQQTQNDMERLTRVVVAHDYVRCQEKLQQSAADLDGKKQRQKDLEQSAVRLKSEISHLEEDVQR
;
A
#
# COMPACT_ATOMS: atom_id res chain seq x y z
N MET A 1 -42.57 2.96 5.85
CA MET A 1 -43.57 1.89 6.03
C MET A 1 -43.86 1.26 4.67
N THR A 2 -43.52 0.00 4.51
CA THR A 2 -43.73 -0.78 3.29
C THR A 2 -45.23 -0.92 3.06
N THR A 3 -45.75 -0.27 2.03
CA THR A 3 -47.16 -0.31 1.61
C THR A 3 -47.47 -1.60 0.86
N VAL A 4 -47.11 -2.74 1.44
CA VAL A 4 -47.50 -4.05 0.94
C VAL A 4 -48.56 -4.57 1.91
N ARG A 5 -49.72 -4.97 1.39
CA ARG A 5 -50.83 -5.52 2.19
C ARG A 5 -50.41 -6.75 3.03
N ALA A 6 -49.36 -7.43 2.58
CA ALA A 6 -48.77 -8.58 3.22
C ALA A 6 -47.57 -8.19 4.09
N GLN A 7 -47.53 -8.70 5.32
CA GLN A 7 -46.37 -8.55 6.22
C GLN A 7 -45.19 -9.42 5.74
N ASN A 8 -45.47 -10.58 5.16
CA ASN A 8 -44.46 -11.47 4.57
C ASN A 8 -44.66 -11.63 3.07
N LEU A 9 -43.58 -11.58 2.29
CA LEU A 9 -43.64 -11.79 0.82
C LEU A 9 -44.24 -13.16 0.44
N GLN A 10 -44.17 -14.15 1.34
CA GLN A 10 -44.77 -15.47 1.14
C GLN A 10 -46.31 -15.45 1.14
N ASP A 11 -46.94 -14.46 1.77
CA ASP A 11 -48.40 -14.29 1.74
C ASP A 11 -48.91 -13.92 0.34
N LEU A 12 -48.01 -13.47 -0.55
CA LEU A 12 -48.33 -13.18 -1.95
C LEU A 12 -48.38 -14.45 -2.81
N ILE A 13 -47.95 -15.60 -2.28
CA ILE A 13 -48.06 -16.91 -2.95
C ILE A 13 -49.45 -17.48 -2.66
N TYR A 14 -50.11 -18.04 -3.68
CA TYR A 14 -51.45 -18.62 -3.56
C TYR A 14 -51.54 -19.59 -2.38
N LYS A 15 -52.46 -19.30 -1.43
CA LYS A 15 -52.64 -20.05 -0.18
C LYS A 15 -51.32 -20.31 0.58
N ARG A 16 -50.36 -19.39 0.53
CA ARG A 16 -49.02 -19.53 1.15
C ARG A 16 -48.26 -20.80 0.71
N GLY A 17 -48.61 -21.35 -0.45
CA GLY A 17 -48.04 -22.60 -0.97
C GLY A 17 -48.57 -23.89 -0.36
N GLN A 18 -49.56 -23.84 0.54
CA GLN A 18 -50.21 -25.04 1.11
C GLN A 18 -51.02 -25.83 0.07
N ALA A 19 -51.35 -25.22 -1.07
CA ALA A 19 -52.07 -25.85 -2.18
C ALA A 19 -51.14 -26.40 -3.28
N GLY A 20 -49.87 -26.68 -2.96
CA GLY A 20 -48.87 -27.16 -3.93
C GLY A 20 -48.28 -26.09 -4.85
N VAL A 21 -48.75 -24.84 -4.78
CA VAL A 21 -48.24 -23.70 -5.56
C VAL A 21 -47.11 -23.01 -4.79
N THR A 22 -45.86 -23.32 -5.11
CA THR A 22 -44.69 -22.84 -4.33
C THR A 22 -44.05 -21.55 -4.86
N LYS A 23 -44.58 -20.98 -5.95
CA LYS A 23 -44.03 -19.81 -6.65
C LYS A 23 -45.14 -18.85 -7.06
N ALA A 24 -44.89 -17.56 -6.91
CA ALA A 24 -45.65 -16.48 -7.55
C ALA A 24 -44.72 -15.68 -8.46
N SER A 25 -45.19 -15.34 -9.67
CA SER A 25 -44.45 -14.47 -10.59
C SER A 25 -45.41 -13.50 -11.27
N VAL A 26 -44.98 -12.24 -11.35
CA VAL A 26 -45.67 -11.19 -12.08
C VAL A 26 -44.72 -10.67 -13.14
N THR A 27 -45.18 -10.66 -14.39
CA THR A 27 -44.45 -10.10 -15.53
C THR A 27 -45.25 -8.93 -16.09
N ILE A 28 -44.61 -7.79 -16.24
CA ILE A 28 -45.16 -6.64 -16.96
C ILE A 28 -44.39 -6.53 -18.28
N VAL A 29 -45.12 -6.41 -19.38
CA VAL A 29 -44.57 -6.22 -20.72
C VAL A 29 -44.84 -4.79 -21.16
N PHE A 30 -43.77 -4.06 -21.46
CA PHE A 30 -43.80 -2.69 -21.94
C PHE A 30 -43.55 -2.66 -23.45
N ASP A 31 -44.30 -1.80 -24.14
CA ASP A 31 -44.02 -1.45 -25.52
C ASP A 31 -42.82 -0.50 -25.57
N ASN A 32 -41.76 -0.87 -26.31
CA ASN A 32 -40.52 -0.10 -26.46
C ASN A 32 -40.28 0.29 -27.93
N ARG A 33 -41.36 0.60 -28.67
CA ARG A 33 -41.30 1.11 -30.04
C ARG A 33 -40.72 2.52 -30.14
N ASP A 34 -40.96 3.39 -29.15
CA ASP A 34 -40.37 4.74 -29.11
C ASP A 34 -38.92 4.70 -28.57
N LYS A 35 -37.96 4.61 -29.48
CA LYS A 35 -36.54 4.48 -29.15
C LYS A 35 -35.97 5.68 -28.41
N LYS A 36 -36.57 6.88 -28.55
CA LYS A 36 -36.11 8.09 -27.84
C LYS A 36 -36.40 8.01 -26.34
N LYS A 37 -37.40 7.23 -25.94
CA LYS A 37 -37.79 6.98 -24.54
C LYS A 37 -37.31 5.62 -24.03
N SER A 38 -36.56 4.88 -24.84
CA SER A 38 -36.04 3.59 -24.42
C SER A 38 -35.03 3.77 -23.29
N PRO A 39 -35.04 2.89 -22.27
CA PRO A 39 -33.93 2.77 -21.35
C PRO A 39 -32.61 2.53 -22.09
N ILE A 40 -31.52 3.07 -21.54
CA ILE A 40 -30.17 2.91 -22.08
C ILE A 40 -29.81 1.42 -22.14
N GLY A 41 -29.34 0.95 -23.30
CA GLY A 41 -28.93 -0.44 -23.53
C GLY A 41 -30.10 -1.39 -23.85
N PHE A 42 -31.31 -0.86 -24.06
CA PHE A 42 -32.48 -1.63 -24.45
C PHE A 42 -33.11 -1.15 -25.77
N GLU A 43 -32.42 -0.28 -26.51
CA GLU A 43 -32.91 0.35 -27.75
C GLU A 43 -33.20 -0.66 -28.86
N GLU A 44 -32.49 -1.79 -28.89
CA GLU A 44 -32.69 -2.84 -29.90
C GLU A 44 -33.98 -3.65 -29.68
N TYR A 45 -34.51 -3.67 -28.45
CA TYR A 45 -35.69 -4.46 -28.13
C TYR A 45 -36.98 -3.70 -28.42
N ALA A 46 -37.88 -4.29 -29.21
CA ALA A 46 -39.22 -3.73 -29.48
C ALA A 46 -40.15 -3.81 -28.26
N THR A 47 -39.91 -4.77 -27.35
CA THR A 47 -40.66 -4.94 -26.11
C THR A 47 -39.69 -5.22 -24.96
N ILE A 48 -40.04 -4.73 -23.77
CA ILE A 48 -39.27 -4.97 -22.54
C ILE A 48 -40.18 -5.66 -21.54
N SER A 49 -39.76 -6.83 -21.06
CA SER A 49 -40.48 -7.57 -20.02
C SER A 49 -39.72 -7.47 -18.69
N VAL A 50 -40.42 -7.09 -17.63
CA VAL A 50 -39.88 -7.04 -16.28
C VAL A 50 -40.68 -8.01 -15.42
N THR A 51 -40.00 -9.01 -14.87
CA THR A 51 -40.60 -10.05 -14.04
C THR A 51 -40.08 -9.96 -12.62
N ARG A 52 -40.99 -9.98 -11.64
CA ARG A 52 -40.65 -10.26 -10.25
C ARG A 52 -41.19 -11.63 -9.86
N GLN A 53 -40.32 -12.46 -9.31
CA GLN A 53 -40.64 -13.80 -8.84
C GLN A 53 -40.39 -13.91 -7.33
N ILE A 54 -41.29 -14.60 -6.65
CA ILE A 54 -41.21 -14.95 -5.23
C ILE A 54 -41.39 -16.47 -5.14
N VAL A 55 -40.55 -17.13 -4.36
CA VAL A 55 -40.56 -18.59 -4.17
C VAL A 55 -40.64 -18.88 -2.67
N LEU A 56 -41.41 -19.89 -2.29
CA LEU A 56 -41.53 -20.34 -0.91
C LEU A 56 -40.16 -20.79 -0.38
N GLY A 57 -39.73 -20.26 0.77
CA GLY A 57 -38.40 -20.53 1.33
C GLY A 57 -37.21 -19.96 0.53
N GLY A 58 -37.47 -19.24 -0.57
CA GLY A 58 -36.44 -18.69 -1.45
C GLY A 58 -36.37 -17.16 -1.42
N THR A 59 -35.35 -16.61 -2.09
CA THR A 59 -35.21 -15.16 -2.27
C THR A 59 -36.05 -14.66 -3.45
N SER A 60 -36.51 -13.40 -3.36
CA SER A 60 -37.18 -12.75 -4.48
C SER A 60 -36.18 -12.52 -5.62
N LYS A 61 -36.59 -12.82 -6.85
CA LYS A 61 -35.79 -12.67 -8.06
C LYS A 61 -36.41 -11.61 -8.95
N TYR A 62 -35.56 -10.78 -9.54
CA TYR A 62 -35.95 -9.84 -10.60
C TYR A 62 -35.37 -10.35 -11.91
N LEU A 63 -36.16 -10.26 -12.98
CA LEU A 63 -35.73 -10.59 -14.34
C LEU A 63 -36.10 -9.47 -15.29
N ILE A 64 -35.21 -9.16 -16.23
CA ILE A 64 -35.46 -8.27 -17.36
C ILE A 64 -35.25 -9.11 -18.63
N ASN A 65 -36.26 -9.22 -19.48
CA ASN A 65 -36.23 -10.06 -20.68
C ASN A 65 -35.80 -11.52 -20.39
N GLY A 66 -36.22 -12.05 -19.24
CA GLY A 66 -35.86 -13.41 -18.79
C GLY A 66 -34.47 -13.54 -18.16
N HIS A 67 -33.62 -12.51 -18.23
CA HIS A 67 -32.29 -12.51 -17.58
C HIS A 67 -32.38 -12.00 -16.15
N ARG A 68 -31.68 -12.67 -15.22
CA ARG A 68 -31.66 -12.28 -13.81
C ARG A 68 -30.98 -10.91 -13.65
N ALA A 69 -31.68 -9.98 -13.01
CA ALA A 69 -31.20 -8.65 -12.69
C ALA A 69 -31.20 -8.42 -11.17
N GLN A 70 -30.36 -7.48 -10.72
CA GLN A 70 -30.43 -7.00 -9.35
C GLN A 70 -31.60 -6.03 -9.19
N GLN A 71 -32.13 -5.90 -7.95
CA GLN A 71 -33.19 -4.94 -7.67
C GLN A 71 -32.78 -3.51 -8.06
N GLN A 72 -31.53 -3.13 -7.78
CA GLN A 72 -31.01 -1.80 -8.12
C GLN A 72 -31.02 -1.57 -9.63
N THR A 73 -30.67 -2.58 -10.43
CA THR A 73 -30.70 -2.48 -11.90
C THR A 73 -32.12 -2.25 -12.41
N VAL A 74 -33.11 -2.96 -11.87
CA VAL A 74 -34.52 -2.75 -12.22
C VAL A 74 -34.98 -1.35 -11.80
N GLN A 75 -34.60 -0.88 -10.61
CA GLN A 75 -34.91 0.48 -10.18
C GLN A 75 -34.31 1.53 -11.11
N ASN A 76 -33.04 1.38 -11.48
CA ASN A 76 -32.36 2.29 -12.40
C ASN A 76 -32.97 2.27 -13.81
N LEU A 77 -33.44 1.10 -14.28
CA LEU A 77 -34.17 0.96 -15.54
C LEU A 77 -35.41 1.86 -15.53
N PHE A 78 -36.26 1.74 -14.52
CA PHE A 78 -37.47 2.56 -14.40
C PHE A 78 -37.14 4.04 -14.19
N GLN A 79 -36.10 4.33 -13.42
CA GLN A 79 -35.58 5.69 -13.22
C GLN A 79 -35.16 6.36 -14.54
N SER A 80 -34.58 5.61 -15.47
CA SER A 80 -34.13 6.12 -16.78
C SER A 80 -35.29 6.57 -17.68
N VAL A 81 -36.46 5.96 -17.52
CA VAL A 81 -37.70 6.34 -18.22
C VAL A 81 -38.58 7.25 -17.38
N GLN A 82 -38.00 7.92 -16.38
CA GLN A 82 -38.68 8.85 -15.47
C GLN A 82 -39.79 8.21 -14.62
N LEU A 83 -39.79 6.88 -14.49
CA LEU A 83 -40.69 6.14 -13.60
C LEU A 83 -39.96 5.87 -12.28
N ASN A 84 -40.08 6.79 -11.32
CA ASN A 84 -39.45 6.57 -10.02
C ASN A 84 -40.34 5.73 -9.09
N ILE A 85 -40.14 4.42 -9.12
CA ILE A 85 -40.88 3.46 -8.28
C ILE A 85 -40.64 3.67 -6.78
N ASN A 86 -39.51 4.27 -6.41
CA ASN A 86 -39.19 4.54 -5.01
C ASN A 86 -39.91 5.79 -4.48
N ASN A 87 -40.40 6.67 -5.37
CA ASN A 87 -41.18 7.81 -4.93
C ASN A 87 -42.63 7.40 -4.71
N PRO A 88 -43.14 7.54 -3.49
CA PRO A 88 -44.48 7.10 -3.20
C PRO A 88 -45.53 7.94 -3.95
N ASN A 89 -45.18 9.11 -4.52
CA ASN A 89 -46.07 10.01 -5.25
C ASN A 89 -46.38 9.55 -6.68
N PHE A 90 -45.61 8.60 -7.21
CA PHE A 90 -45.86 8.00 -8.52
C PHE A 90 -47.10 7.09 -8.55
N LEU A 91 -47.50 6.52 -7.40
CA LEU A 91 -48.65 5.61 -7.28
C LEU A 91 -49.78 6.22 -6.43
N ILE A 92 -50.94 6.44 -7.06
CA ILE A 92 -52.15 6.89 -6.36
C ILE A 92 -52.85 5.67 -5.74
N MET A 93 -52.65 5.49 -4.44
CA MET A 93 -53.38 4.49 -3.64
C MET A 93 -54.64 5.10 -3.00
N GLN A 94 -55.57 4.26 -2.56
CA GLN A 94 -56.73 4.73 -1.80
C GLN A 94 -56.28 5.48 -0.53
N GLY A 95 -56.91 6.63 -0.24
CA GLY A 95 -56.53 7.49 0.90
C GLY A 95 -55.30 8.39 0.66
N ARG A 96 -54.73 8.39 -0.55
CA ARG A 96 -53.56 9.23 -0.88
C ARG A 96 -53.87 10.74 -0.94
N ILE A 97 -55.10 11.11 -1.29
CA ILE A 97 -55.50 12.51 -1.46
C ILE A 97 -55.33 13.33 -0.17
N THR A 98 -55.71 12.77 0.98
CA THR A 98 -55.54 13.41 2.30
C THR A 98 -54.08 13.52 2.70
N LYS A 99 -53.22 12.59 2.24
CA LYS A 99 -51.78 12.69 2.44
C LYS A 99 -51.17 13.84 1.64
N VAL A 100 -51.56 14.00 0.36
CA VAL A 100 -51.09 15.10 -0.50
C VAL A 100 -51.47 16.46 0.11
N LEU A 101 -52.69 16.59 0.63
CA LEU A 101 -53.15 17.82 1.29
C LEU A 101 -52.35 18.18 2.56
N ASN A 102 -51.76 17.19 3.23
CA ASN A 102 -51.01 17.37 4.48
C ASN A 102 -49.48 17.23 4.30
N MET A 103 -48.97 17.28 3.06
CA MET A 103 -47.54 17.13 2.81
C MET A 103 -46.74 18.29 3.39
N LYS A 104 -45.58 17.97 3.98
CA LYS A 104 -44.64 19.00 4.42
C LYS A 104 -43.96 19.66 3.21
N PRO A 105 -43.46 20.91 3.33
CA PRO A 105 -42.78 21.60 2.24
C PRO A 105 -41.65 20.78 1.57
N VAL A 106 -40.89 20.01 2.35
CA VAL A 106 -39.82 19.12 1.84
C VAL A 106 -40.38 18.00 0.95
N GLU A 107 -41.54 17.45 1.29
CA GLU A 107 -42.19 16.39 0.50
C GLU A 107 -42.80 16.95 -0.79
N ILE A 108 -43.33 18.18 -0.74
CA ILE A 108 -43.82 18.91 -1.91
C ILE A 108 -42.67 19.24 -2.85
N LEU A 109 -41.55 19.76 -2.32
CA LEU A 109 -40.35 20.04 -3.11
C LEU A 109 -39.85 18.76 -3.80
N SER A 110 -39.76 17.65 -3.08
CA SER A 110 -39.33 16.37 -3.66
C SER A 110 -40.27 15.89 -4.79
N MET A 111 -41.58 16.15 -4.67
CA MET A 111 -42.54 15.86 -5.73
C MET A 111 -42.31 16.74 -6.97
N ILE A 112 -42.06 18.03 -6.77
CA ILE A 112 -41.80 18.99 -7.85
C ILE A 112 -40.47 18.67 -8.55
N GLU A 113 -39.41 18.38 -7.79
CA GLU A 113 -38.09 17.98 -8.33
C GLU A 113 -38.18 16.73 -9.19
N GLU A 114 -39.06 15.79 -8.82
CA GLU A 114 -39.29 14.59 -9.59
C GLU A 114 -40.07 14.86 -10.87
N ALA A 115 -41.14 15.67 -10.78
CA ALA A 115 -41.90 16.09 -11.96
C ALA A 115 -41.04 16.89 -12.95
N ALA A 116 -40.09 17.69 -12.44
CA ALA A 116 -39.11 18.41 -13.23
C ALA A 116 -37.93 17.54 -13.71
N GLY A 117 -37.81 16.31 -13.21
CA GLY A 117 -36.71 15.39 -13.52
C GLY A 117 -35.34 15.77 -12.93
N THR A 118 -35.26 16.80 -12.07
CA THR A 118 -34.02 17.28 -11.46
C THR A 118 -33.50 16.38 -10.34
N ARG A 119 -34.37 15.57 -9.74
CA ARG A 119 -34.02 14.66 -8.64
C ARG A 119 -32.83 13.74 -8.95
N MET A 120 -32.75 13.23 -10.18
CA MET A 120 -31.68 12.32 -10.60
C MET A 120 -30.32 13.00 -10.64
N PHE A 121 -30.31 14.26 -11.06
CA PHE A 121 -29.12 15.07 -11.09
C PHE A 121 -28.66 15.38 -9.66
N GLU A 122 -29.57 15.82 -8.79
CA GLU A 122 -29.29 16.11 -7.38
C GLU A 122 -28.72 14.89 -6.64
N ASP A 123 -29.36 13.71 -6.77
CA ASP A 123 -28.89 12.49 -6.13
C ASP A 123 -27.50 12.05 -6.65
N ARG A 124 -27.20 12.26 -7.94
CA ARG A 124 -25.88 11.97 -8.52
C ARG A 124 -24.83 12.97 -8.02
N ARG A 125 -25.19 14.25 -7.98
CA ARG A 125 -24.34 15.34 -7.48
C ARG A 125 -23.96 15.10 -6.02
N ASP A 126 -24.92 14.77 -5.18
CA ASP A 126 -24.69 14.49 -3.75
C ASP A 126 -23.81 13.25 -3.55
N LYS A 127 -24.01 12.19 -4.34
CA LYS A 127 -23.12 11.01 -4.33
C LYS A 127 -21.70 11.36 -4.74
N ALA A 128 -21.54 12.19 -5.77
CA ALA A 128 -20.24 12.66 -6.23
C ALA A 128 -19.54 13.48 -5.13
N PHE A 129 -20.24 14.45 -4.52
CA PHE A 129 -19.70 15.24 -3.40
C PHE A 129 -19.28 14.38 -2.21
N LYS A 130 -20.12 13.41 -1.81
CA LYS A 130 -19.76 12.45 -0.74
C LYS A 130 -18.55 11.61 -1.10
N THR A 131 -18.36 11.30 -2.39
CA THR A 131 -17.21 10.52 -2.85
C THR A 131 -15.95 11.38 -2.85
N MET A 132 -16.03 12.62 -3.35
CA MET A 132 -14.95 13.59 -3.32
C MET A 132 -14.48 13.84 -1.88
N ALA A 133 -15.39 14.16 -0.96
CA ALA A 133 -15.06 14.40 0.44
C ALA A 133 -14.31 13.21 1.08
N LYS A 134 -14.73 11.97 0.81
CA LYS A 134 -14.02 10.77 1.28
C LYS A 134 -12.62 10.63 0.68
N LYS A 135 -12.44 11.01 -0.58
CA LYS A 135 -11.14 10.96 -1.26
C LYS A 135 -10.22 12.06 -0.75
N ASP A 136 -10.74 13.25 -0.51
CA ASP A 136 -9.99 14.38 0.05
C ASP A 136 -9.50 14.06 1.46
N MET A 137 -10.35 13.49 2.32
CA MET A 137 -9.92 13.00 3.64
C MET A 137 -8.81 11.96 3.53
N LYS A 138 -8.92 11.00 2.61
CA LYS A 138 -7.88 9.98 2.42
C LYS A 138 -6.56 10.59 1.93
N LEU A 139 -6.63 11.62 1.08
CA LEU A 139 -5.46 12.33 0.59
C LEU A 139 -4.77 13.11 1.73
N GLN A 140 -5.55 13.75 2.61
CA GLN A 140 -5.04 14.41 3.81
C GLN A 140 -4.29 13.41 4.71
N GLU A 141 -4.91 12.27 5.04
CA GLU A 141 -4.26 11.22 5.83
C GLU A 141 -2.93 10.74 5.22
N ILE A 142 -2.88 10.56 3.90
CA ILE A 142 -1.64 10.12 3.21
C ILE A 142 -0.58 11.21 3.27
N THR A 143 -0.97 12.47 3.11
CA THR A 143 -0.06 13.62 3.14
C THR A 143 0.54 13.81 4.52
N GLU A 144 -0.28 13.66 5.56
CA GLU A 144 0.15 13.67 6.96
C GLU A 144 1.14 12.53 7.24
N LEU A 145 0.82 11.29 6.84
CA LEU A 145 1.71 10.14 7.00
C LEU A 145 3.08 10.37 6.31
N LEU A 146 3.06 10.92 5.10
CA LEU A 146 4.28 11.20 4.34
C LEU A 146 5.14 12.24 5.06
N ARG A 147 4.52 13.30 5.58
CA ARG A 147 5.21 14.40 6.28
C ARG A 147 5.72 13.99 7.65
N ASP A 148 4.94 13.23 8.40
CA ASP A 148 5.21 12.99 9.82
C ASP A 148 6.06 11.72 10.04
N GLU A 149 5.96 10.72 9.16
CA GLU A 149 6.71 9.46 9.30
C GLU A 149 7.82 9.30 8.25
N ILE A 150 7.51 9.54 6.97
CA ILE A 150 8.45 9.23 5.89
C ILE A 150 9.57 10.27 5.81
N GLU A 151 9.25 11.56 5.83
CA GLU A 151 10.26 12.63 5.77
C GLU A 151 11.29 12.57 6.91
N PRO A 152 10.90 12.45 8.19
CA PRO A 152 11.87 12.36 9.29
C PRO A 152 12.73 11.11 9.22
N LYS A 153 12.16 9.98 8.78
CA LYS A 153 12.92 8.74 8.60
C LYS A 153 13.94 8.86 7.47
N LEU A 154 13.57 9.53 6.38
CA LEU A 154 14.49 9.83 5.28
C LEU A 154 15.63 10.73 5.75
N GLU A 155 15.35 11.74 6.57
CA GLU A 155 16.37 12.66 7.06
C GLU A 155 17.35 11.98 8.05
N LYS A 156 16.85 11.08 8.90
CA LYS A 156 17.70 10.21 9.73
C LYS A 156 18.63 9.37 8.87
N LEU A 157 18.11 8.70 7.84
CA LEU A 157 18.92 7.89 6.92
C LEU A 157 19.97 8.71 6.16
N ARG A 158 19.66 9.96 5.80
CA ARG A 158 20.64 10.89 5.20
C ARG A 158 21.77 11.21 6.17
N THR A 159 21.44 11.45 7.43
CA THR A 159 22.43 11.73 8.48
C THR A 159 23.32 10.51 8.74
N GLU A 160 22.72 9.32 8.85
CA GLU A 160 23.44 8.05 9.01
C GLU A 160 24.37 7.77 7.83
N LYS A 161 23.90 8.01 6.59
CA LYS A 161 24.73 7.90 5.38
C LYS A 161 25.93 8.83 5.45
N ARG A 162 25.75 10.09 5.88
CA ARG A 162 26.85 11.05 6.00
C ARG A 162 27.88 10.59 7.02
N ALA A 163 27.44 10.19 8.21
CA ALA A 163 28.32 9.65 9.25
C ALA A 163 29.08 8.41 8.78
N PHE A 164 28.44 7.53 8.00
CA PHE A 164 29.08 6.35 7.43
C PHE A 164 30.18 6.72 6.41
N LEU A 165 29.95 7.73 5.58
CA LEU A 165 30.97 8.21 4.63
C LEU A 165 32.18 8.83 5.34
N ASP A 166 31.93 9.63 6.39
CA ASP A 166 32.98 10.22 7.22
C ASP A 166 33.80 9.12 7.94
N PHE A 167 33.12 8.09 8.45
CA PHE A 167 33.75 6.91 9.03
C PHE A 167 34.62 6.17 8.00
N GLN A 168 34.10 5.94 6.79
CA GLN A 168 34.84 5.26 5.72
C GLN A 168 36.11 6.03 5.32
N GLN A 169 36.04 7.36 5.25
CA GLN A 169 37.20 8.20 5.00
C GLN A 169 38.23 8.09 6.14
N THR A 170 37.77 8.18 7.39
CA THR A 170 38.63 8.05 8.57
C THR A 170 39.30 6.67 8.63
N GLN A 171 38.58 5.60 8.29
CA GLN A 171 39.12 4.24 8.24
C GLN A 171 40.22 4.11 7.18
N ASN A 172 40.02 4.68 5.99
CA ASN A 172 41.03 4.69 4.93
C ASN A 172 42.29 5.45 5.36
N ASP A 173 42.14 6.60 6.03
CA ASP A 173 43.27 7.37 6.54
C ASP A 173 44.01 6.63 7.65
N MET A 174 43.27 5.96 8.56
CA MET A 174 43.85 5.12 9.60
C MET A 174 44.67 3.97 9.01
N GLU A 175 44.13 3.26 8.01
CA GLU A 175 44.86 2.20 7.32
C GLU A 175 46.13 2.73 6.64
N ARG A 176 46.03 3.87 5.96
CA ARG A 176 47.19 4.51 5.30
C ARG A 176 48.28 4.86 6.32
N LEU A 177 47.91 5.53 7.41
CA LEU A 177 48.85 5.94 8.45
C LEU A 177 49.45 4.73 9.15
N THR A 178 48.67 3.68 9.41
CA THR A 178 49.16 2.44 10.02
C THR A 178 50.24 1.80 9.14
N ARG A 179 50.04 1.75 7.82
CA ARG A 179 51.06 1.26 6.87
C ARG A 179 52.34 2.09 6.92
N VAL A 180 52.23 3.41 7.05
CA VAL A 180 53.40 4.31 7.19
C VAL A 180 54.16 4.05 8.47
N VAL A 181 53.46 3.90 9.61
CA VAL A 181 54.09 3.59 10.90
C VAL A 181 54.82 2.24 10.85
N VAL A 182 54.17 1.21 10.31
CA VAL A 182 54.79 -0.12 10.16
C VAL A 182 56.03 -0.06 9.26
N ALA A 183 55.98 0.69 8.16
CA ALA A 183 57.14 0.87 7.28
C ALA A 183 58.30 1.59 7.98
N HIS A 184 58.00 2.65 8.74
CA HIS A 184 58.99 3.36 9.54
C HIS A 184 59.63 2.47 10.61
N ASP A 185 58.82 1.68 11.32
CA ASP A 185 59.32 0.74 12.33
C ASP A 185 60.18 -0.36 11.72
N TYR A 186 59.85 -0.83 10.51
CA TYR A 186 60.68 -1.76 9.75
C TYR A 186 62.06 -1.16 9.43
N VAL A 187 62.10 0.05 8.87
CA VAL A 187 63.36 0.75 8.54
C VAL A 187 64.20 0.97 9.79
N ARG A 188 63.59 1.43 10.89
CA ARG A 188 64.28 1.64 12.17
C ARG A 188 64.85 0.35 12.74
N CYS A 189 64.12 -0.77 12.63
CA CYS A 189 64.63 -2.08 13.04
C CYS A 189 65.79 -2.53 12.14
N GLN A 190 65.73 -2.25 10.83
CA GLN A 190 66.81 -2.56 9.89
C GLN A 190 68.08 -1.74 10.17
N GLU A 191 67.96 -0.45 10.47
CA GLU A 191 69.09 0.40 10.89
C GLU A 191 69.73 -0.11 12.18
N LYS A 192 68.93 -0.48 13.18
CA LYS A 192 69.42 -1.09 14.43
C LYS A 192 70.13 -2.41 14.17
N LEU A 193 69.61 -3.24 13.25
CA LEU A 193 70.26 -4.49 12.86
C LEU A 193 71.62 -4.23 12.21
N GLN A 194 71.71 -3.24 11.32
CA GLN A 194 72.97 -2.85 10.68
C GLN A 194 73.98 -2.31 11.70
N GLN A 195 73.57 -1.47 12.64
CA GLN A 195 74.43 -1.00 13.73
C GLN A 195 74.92 -2.17 14.59
N SER A 196 74.02 -3.06 15.01
CA SER A 196 74.38 -4.25 15.78
C SER A 196 75.33 -5.19 15.03
N ALA A 197 75.15 -5.35 13.71
CA ALA A 197 76.05 -6.12 12.86
C ALA A 197 77.44 -5.48 12.77
N ALA A 198 77.51 -4.15 12.59
CA ALA A 198 78.77 -3.40 12.59
C ALA A 198 79.49 -3.50 13.94
N ASP A 199 78.77 -3.37 15.05
CA ASP A 199 79.31 -3.53 16.40
C ASP A 199 79.84 -4.96 16.63
N LEU A 200 79.12 -5.97 16.13
CA LEU A 200 79.53 -7.37 16.21
C LEU A 200 80.82 -7.62 15.43
N ASP A 201 80.93 -7.09 14.21
CA ASP A 201 82.14 -7.23 13.39
C ASP A 201 83.33 -6.49 14.02
N GLY A 202 83.10 -5.30 14.59
CA GLY A 202 84.11 -4.59 15.39
C GLY A 202 84.60 -5.41 16.59
N LYS A 203 83.69 -6.04 17.33
CA LYS A 203 84.04 -6.94 18.44
C LYS A 203 84.79 -8.20 17.97
N LYS A 204 84.39 -8.81 16.85
CA LYS A 204 85.10 -9.95 16.26
C LYS A 204 86.52 -9.59 15.84
N GLN A 205 86.71 -8.42 15.23
CA GLN A 205 88.05 -7.98 14.83
C GLN A 205 88.93 -7.76 16.06
N ARG A 206 88.38 -7.11 17.10
CA ARG A 206 89.10 -6.93 18.37
C ARG A 206 89.43 -8.24 19.07
N GLN A 207 88.54 -9.24 18.98
CA GLN A 207 88.82 -10.59 19.46
C GLN A 207 90.00 -11.22 18.70
N LYS A 208 90.03 -11.14 17.36
CA LYS A 208 91.15 -11.63 16.55
C LYS A 208 92.47 -10.95 16.90
N ASP A 209 92.45 -9.63 17.08
CA ASP A 209 93.66 -8.86 17.44
C ASP A 209 94.18 -9.25 18.83
N LEU A 210 93.28 -9.49 19.79
CA LEU A 210 93.62 -9.99 21.12
C LEU A 210 94.14 -11.44 21.08
N GLU A 211 93.54 -12.32 20.27
CA GLU A 211 94.02 -13.69 20.07
C GLU A 211 95.43 -13.69 19.44
N GLN A 212 95.68 -12.87 18.42
CA GLN A 212 97.01 -12.70 17.84
C GLN A 212 98.02 -12.17 18.86
N SER A 213 97.62 -11.19 19.67
CA SER A 213 98.46 -10.64 20.74
C SER A 213 98.78 -11.70 21.80
N ALA A 214 97.80 -12.52 22.17
CA ALA A 214 97.99 -13.63 23.10
C ALA A 214 98.92 -14.71 22.53
N VAL A 215 98.83 -15.02 21.23
CA VAL A 215 99.78 -15.94 20.56
C VAL A 215 101.20 -15.36 20.57
N ARG A 216 101.37 -14.07 20.25
CA ARG A 216 102.69 -13.40 20.30
C ARG A 216 103.29 -13.42 21.71
N LEU A 217 102.51 -13.07 22.72
CA LEU A 217 102.95 -13.12 24.11
C LEU A 217 103.30 -14.54 24.55
N LYS A 218 102.54 -15.55 24.13
CA LYS A 218 102.90 -16.96 24.38
C LYS A 218 104.21 -17.36 23.70
N SER A 219 104.46 -16.94 22.46
CA SER A 219 105.75 -17.19 21.81
C SER A 219 106.90 -16.46 22.50
N GLU A 220 106.69 -15.22 22.95
CA GLU A 220 107.70 -14.48 23.72
C GLU A 220 108.02 -15.16 25.05
N ILE A 221 106.99 -15.65 25.77
CA ILE A 221 107.19 -16.45 26.99
C ILE A 221 107.96 -17.73 26.70
N SER A 222 107.62 -18.46 25.62
CA SER A 222 108.34 -19.68 25.23
C SER A 222 109.81 -19.42 24.90
N HIS A 223 110.12 -18.31 24.20
CA HIS A 223 111.50 -17.92 23.92
C HIS A 223 112.26 -17.56 25.21
N LEU A 224 111.62 -16.83 26.12
CA LEU A 224 112.20 -16.51 27.42
C LEU A 224 112.41 -17.77 28.28
N GLU A 225 111.53 -18.76 28.20
CA GLU A 225 111.69 -20.06 28.88
C GLU A 225 112.84 -20.88 28.28
N GLU A 226 113.04 -20.86 26.97
CA GLU A 226 114.21 -21.47 26.31
C GLU A 226 115.53 -20.77 26.69
N ASP A 227 115.54 -19.43 26.81
CA ASP A 227 116.71 -18.66 27.25
C ASP A 227 117.06 -18.92 28.72
N VAL A 228 116.10 -19.30 29.56
CA VAL A 228 116.32 -19.68 30.97
C VAL A 228 116.84 -21.12 31.12
N GLN A 229 116.69 -21.97 30.10
CA GLN A 229 117.22 -23.36 30.10
C GLN A 229 118.62 -23.51 29.48
N ARG A 230 119.24 -22.44 28.97
CA ARG A 230 120.66 -22.40 28.57
C ARG A 230 121.56 -21.90 29.69
#